data_AF-A0A0A9WBU0-F1
#
_entry.id   AF-A0A0A9WBU0-F1
#
_cell.length_a   1.000
_cell.length_b   1.000
_cell.length_c   1.000
_cell.angle_alpha   90.00
_cell.angle_beta   90.00
_cell.angle_gamma   90.00
#
_symmetry.space_group_name_H-M   'P 1'
#
loop_
_entity.id
_entity.type
_entity.pdbx_description
1 polymer ?
#
loop_
_entity_poly.entity_id
_entity_poly.type
_entity_poly.pdbx_seq_one_letter_code
_entity_poly.pdbx_strand_id
1 'polypeptide(L)'
;MLEDFYPAAEKILTDIVHIIQKDPKLKTVEIIPRTTNANKSPVHHEEHSLGLESWCIQPVYCHAYQCVMNLRQNKQKSRDLNRLNTLLVGVLMINPDITTFWNMRKDLINCGKLDPHFELHFAALVLSRKPKSSDVYTHRKWVLSKILRGYNDKIELLANEMNVCEVAADRYSNNYHAWTHRLWCLNQGIALQSKRLHFFLQELSWSQSWILRHV
;
A
#
# COMPACT_ATOMS: atom_id res chain seq x y z
N MET A 1 -7.11 -19.90 25.65
CA MET A 1 -7.74 -19.38 24.42
C MET A 1 -7.07 -20.12 23.29
N LEU A 2 -7.80 -21.05 22.68
CA LEU A 2 -7.27 -22.03 21.74
C LEU A 2 -6.70 -21.35 20.49
N GLU A 3 -5.60 -21.90 19.98
CA GLU A 3 -4.99 -21.52 18.72
C GLU A 3 -6.01 -21.65 17.58
N ASP A 4 -6.54 -20.53 17.10
CA ASP A 4 -7.28 -20.46 15.84
C ASP A 4 -6.28 -20.58 14.69
N PHE A 5 -5.64 -21.75 14.58
CA PHE A 5 -4.85 -22.13 13.43
C PHE A 5 -5.80 -22.23 12.24
N TYR A 6 -5.87 -21.17 11.44
CA TYR A 6 -6.63 -21.15 10.20
C TYR A 6 -5.73 -21.73 9.10
N PRO A 7 -5.88 -23.01 8.70
CA PRO A 7 -4.87 -23.70 7.90
C PRO A 7 -4.70 -23.10 6.50
N ALA A 8 -5.75 -22.45 6.00
CA ALA A 8 -5.74 -21.77 4.70
C ALA A 8 -5.13 -20.36 4.74
N ALA A 9 -4.81 -19.81 5.93
CA ALA A 9 -4.28 -18.45 6.05
C ALA A 9 -3.00 -18.24 5.24
N GLU A 10 -2.03 -19.13 5.38
CA GLU A 10 -0.73 -19.04 4.69
C GLU A 10 -0.91 -19.09 3.16
N LYS A 11 -1.81 -19.95 2.68
CA LYS A 11 -2.13 -20.03 1.25
C LYS A 11 -2.77 -18.73 0.75
N ILE A 12 -3.77 -18.22 1.45
CA ILE A 12 -4.46 -16.96 1.09
C ILE A 12 -3.48 -15.79 1.05
N LEU A 13 -2.59 -15.68 2.04
CA LEU A 13 -1.56 -14.64 2.09
C LEU A 13 -0.58 -14.76 0.92
N THR A 14 -0.18 -15.98 0.57
CA THR A 14 0.69 -16.24 -0.57
C THR A 14 0.00 -15.87 -1.89
N ASP A 15 -1.27 -16.23 -2.06
CA ASP A 15 -2.07 -15.90 -3.24
C ASP A 15 -2.21 -14.37 -3.42
N ILE A 16 -2.46 -13.64 -2.32
CA ILE A 16 -2.49 -12.16 -2.31
C ILE A 16 -1.16 -11.59 -2.82
N VAL A 17 -0.04 -12.00 -2.23
CA VAL A 17 1.29 -11.50 -2.62
C VAL A 17 1.59 -11.85 -4.07
N HIS A 18 1.25 -13.05 -4.50
CA HIS A 18 1.44 -13.50 -5.87
C HIS A 18 0.69 -12.63 -6.88
N ILE A 19 -0.58 -12.27 -6.60
CA ILE A 19 -1.37 -11.40 -7.47
C ILE A 19 -0.72 -10.01 -7.56
N ILE A 20 -0.33 -9.41 -6.43
CA ILE A 20 0.31 -8.09 -6.39
C ILE A 20 1.64 -8.10 -7.19
N GLN A 21 2.40 -9.19 -7.11
CA GLN A 21 3.65 -9.32 -7.87
C GLN A 21 3.43 -9.55 -9.36
N LYS A 22 2.40 -10.32 -9.73
CA LYS A 22 2.10 -10.70 -11.11
C LYS A 22 1.44 -9.56 -11.89
N ASP A 23 0.64 -8.74 -11.23
CA ASP A 23 -0.09 -7.64 -11.85
C ASP A 23 0.44 -6.27 -11.37
N PRO A 24 1.45 -5.69 -12.04
CA PRO A 24 1.97 -4.37 -11.68
C PRO A 24 0.97 -3.23 -11.93
N LYS A 25 -0.14 -3.51 -12.63
CA LYS A 25 -1.19 -2.53 -12.93
C LYS A 25 -2.35 -2.61 -11.94
N LEU A 26 -2.29 -3.48 -10.93
CA LEU A 26 -3.31 -3.60 -9.88
C LEU A 26 -3.61 -2.23 -9.25
N LYS A 27 -4.87 -1.85 -9.17
CA LYS A 27 -5.29 -0.49 -8.76
C LYS A 27 -6.03 -0.47 -7.44
N THR A 28 -6.83 -1.49 -7.18
CA THR A 28 -7.80 -1.48 -6.09
C THR A 28 -7.77 -2.79 -5.31
N VAL A 29 -8.06 -2.67 -4.01
CA VAL A 29 -8.30 -3.81 -3.12
C VAL A 29 -9.66 -3.63 -2.47
N GLU A 30 -10.54 -4.62 -2.63
CA GLU A 30 -11.92 -4.55 -2.17
C GLU A 30 -12.28 -5.76 -1.32
N ILE A 31 -13.17 -5.55 -0.35
CA ILE A 31 -13.72 -6.62 0.48
C ILE A 31 -15.09 -6.96 -0.08
N ILE A 32 -15.25 -8.19 -0.55
CA ILE A 32 -16.48 -8.70 -1.16
C ILE A 32 -17.36 -9.27 -0.04
N PRO A 33 -18.57 -8.72 0.21
CA PRO A 33 -19.47 -9.24 1.24
C PRO A 33 -19.88 -10.67 0.95
N ARG A 34 -19.48 -11.61 1.82
CA ARG A 34 -19.84 -13.02 1.72
C ARG A 34 -19.82 -13.70 3.08
N THR A 35 -20.87 -14.45 3.36
CA THR A 35 -21.11 -15.05 4.68
C THR A 35 -20.58 -16.48 4.83
N THR A 36 -20.36 -17.21 3.74
CA THR A 36 -20.00 -18.64 3.78
C THR A 36 -18.84 -19.00 2.85
N ASN A 37 -18.05 -19.98 3.29
CA ASN A 37 -16.93 -20.55 2.54
C ASN A 37 -17.43 -21.65 1.59
N ALA A 38 -17.44 -21.38 0.28
CA ALA A 38 -17.92 -22.35 -0.72
C ALA A 38 -16.84 -23.34 -1.19
N ASN A 39 -15.85 -23.69 -0.35
CA ASN A 39 -14.63 -24.43 -0.73
C ASN A 39 -13.88 -23.86 -1.94
N LYS A 40 -14.05 -22.56 -2.20
CA LYS A 40 -13.33 -21.80 -3.23
C LYS A 40 -12.33 -20.86 -2.56
N SER A 41 -11.31 -20.44 -3.30
CA SER A 41 -10.41 -19.40 -2.82
C SER A 41 -11.20 -18.12 -2.54
N PRO A 42 -11.00 -17.45 -1.38
CA PRO A 42 -11.59 -16.15 -1.11
C PRO A 42 -10.89 -15.00 -1.84
N VAL A 43 -9.81 -15.29 -2.57
CA VAL A 43 -9.00 -14.30 -3.29
C VAL A 43 -9.42 -14.27 -4.74
N HIS A 44 -9.88 -13.10 -5.20
CA HIS A 44 -10.36 -12.86 -6.54
C HIS A 44 -9.48 -11.82 -7.23
N HIS A 45 -9.19 -12.01 -8.52
CA HIS A 45 -8.42 -11.06 -9.33
C HIS A 45 -9.13 -10.86 -10.66
N GLU A 46 -9.65 -9.65 -10.88
CA GLU A 46 -10.40 -9.27 -12.07
C GLU A 46 -10.11 -7.81 -12.41
N GLU A 47 -9.85 -7.51 -13.70
CA GLU A 47 -9.64 -6.14 -14.21
C GLU A 47 -8.72 -5.25 -13.35
N HIS A 48 -7.55 -5.77 -12.96
CA HIS A 48 -6.61 -5.05 -12.10
C HIS A 48 -7.19 -4.65 -10.73
N SER A 49 -8.13 -5.43 -10.21
CA SER A 49 -8.73 -5.30 -8.89
C SER A 49 -8.54 -6.60 -8.11
N LEU A 50 -8.13 -6.49 -6.84
CA LEU A 50 -7.99 -7.62 -5.92
C LEU A 50 -9.20 -7.66 -4.97
N GLY A 51 -10.01 -8.70 -5.05
CA GLY A 51 -11.14 -8.94 -4.17
C GLY A 51 -10.81 -9.94 -3.07
N LEU A 52 -11.22 -9.65 -1.84
CA LEU A 52 -11.16 -10.60 -0.72
C LEU A 52 -12.55 -10.83 -0.13
N GLU A 53 -12.99 -12.07 -0.06
CA GLU A 53 -14.26 -12.41 0.56
C GLU A 53 -14.23 -12.11 2.09
N SER A 54 -15.27 -11.44 2.60
CA SER A 54 -15.29 -10.90 3.96
C SER A 54 -15.10 -11.95 5.06
N TRP A 55 -15.54 -13.19 4.84
CA TRP A 55 -15.43 -14.27 5.82
C TRP A 55 -13.98 -14.66 6.14
N CYS A 56 -13.02 -14.44 5.22
CA CYS A 56 -11.62 -14.79 5.48
C CYS A 56 -10.83 -13.67 6.18
N ILE A 57 -11.36 -12.44 6.24
CA ILE A 57 -10.62 -11.26 6.71
C ILE A 57 -10.17 -11.42 8.16
N GLN A 58 -11.09 -11.72 9.07
CA GLN A 58 -10.77 -11.88 10.49
C GLN A 58 -9.78 -13.04 10.75
N PRO A 59 -10.02 -14.28 10.29
CA PRO A 59 -9.11 -15.39 10.59
C PRO A 59 -7.73 -15.20 9.94
N VAL A 60 -7.65 -14.68 8.71
CA VAL A 60 -6.36 -14.36 8.05
C VAL A 60 -5.61 -13.28 8.80
N TYR A 61 -6.30 -12.21 9.22
CA TYR A 61 -5.68 -11.13 9.98
C TYR A 61 -5.15 -11.62 11.34
N CYS A 62 -5.95 -12.36 12.11
CA CYS A 62 -5.54 -12.90 13.40
C CYS A 62 -4.31 -13.79 13.28
N HIS A 63 -4.31 -14.73 12.33
CA HIS A 63 -3.18 -15.62 12.06
C HIS A 63 -1.92 -14.83 11.71
N ALA A 64 -2.03 -13.92 10.74
CA ALA A 64 -0.90 -13.13 10.26
C ALA A 64 -0.33 -12.23 11.38
N TYR A 65 -1.19 -11.57 12.14
CA TYR A 65 -0.80 -10.71 13.26
C TYR A 65 -0.06 -11.49 14.34
N GLN A 66 -0.60 -12.64 14.77
CA GLN A 66 0.03 -13.51 15.77
C GLN A 66 1.40 -14.00 15.28
N CYS A 67 1.50 -14.43 14.02
CA CYS A 67 2.76 -14.86 13.43
C CYS A 67 3.81 -13.73 13.41
N VAL A 68 3.43 -12.51 12.99
CA VAL A 68 4.35 -11.35 13.00
C VAL A 68 4.83 -11.03 14.42
N MET A 69 3.92 -11.03 15.40
CA MET A 69 4.26 -10.76 16.80
C MET A 69 5.18 -11.83 17.40
N ASN A 70 4.92 -13.11 17.11
CA ASN A 70 5.76 -14.22 17.54
C ASN A 70 7.17 -14.16 16.92
N LEU A 71 7.27 -13.79 15.64
CA LEU A 71 8.56 -13.57 14.97
C LEU A 71 9.33 -12.40 15.58
N ARG A 72 8.63 -11.32 15.96
CA ARG A 72 9.23 -10.14 16.60
C ARG A 72 9.79 -10.45 17.99
N GLN A 73 9.09 -11.25 18.79
CA GLN A 73 9.55 -11.66 20.13
C GLN A 73 10.75 -12.61 20.04
N ASN A 74 10.74 -13.52 19.06
CA ASN A 74 11.80 -14.51 18.84
C ASN A 74 12.91 -13.99 17.92
N LYS A 75 13.62 -12.94 18.36
CA LYS A 75 14.68 -12.23 17.59
C LYS A 75 15.77 -13.14 16.98
N GLN A 76 15.97 -14.36 17.50
CA GLN A 76 17.02 -15.29 17.03
C GLN A 76 16.58 -16.23 15.89
N LYS A 77 15.27 -16.34 15.56
CA LYS A 77 14.77 -17.36 14.61
C LYS A 77 14.33 -16.85 13.23
N SER A 78 14.22 -15.54 13.00
CA SER A 78 13.65 -15.04 11.73
C SER A 78 14.68 -15.00 10.59
N ARG A 79 15.06 -16.18 10.07
CA ARG A 79 15.80 -16.28 8.80
C ARG A 79 14.90 -16.09 7.57
N ASP A 80 13.61 -16.36 7.68
CA ASP A 80 12.68 -16.28 6.56
C ASP A 80 12.04 -14.89 6.42
N LEU A 81 12.78 -13.99 5.80
CA LEU A 81 12.33 -12.63 5.50
C LEU A 81 11.22 -12.59 4.44
N ASN A 82 11.11 -13.63 3.60
CA ASN A 82 10.06 -13.73 2.58
C ASN A 82 8.71 -14.04 3.24
N ARG A 83 8.70 -14.98 4.19
CA ARG A 83 7.52 -15.24 5.01
C ARG A 83 7.13 -14.02 5.82
N LEU A 84 8.10 -13.33 6.44
CA LEU A 84 7.81 -12.08 7.16
C LEU A 84 7.18 -11.02 6.24
N ASN A 85 7.72 -10.81 5.05
CA ASN A 85 7.15 -9.88 4.07
C ASN A 85 5.70 -10.26 3.71
N THR A 86 5.43 -11.55 3.50
CA THR A 86 4.10 -12.08 3.16
C THR A 86 3.08 -11.82 4.28
N LEU A 87 3.48 -12.10 5.53
CA LEU A 87 2.66 -11.81 6.69
C LEU A 87 2.40 -10.30 6.86
N LEU A 88 3.43 -9.47 6.66
CA LEU A 88 3.33 -8.01 6.73
C LEU A 88 2.39 -7.43 5.65
N VAL A 89 2.42 -7.96 4.42
CA VAL A 89 1.47 -7.58 3.36
C VAL A 89 0.05 -7.88 3.82
N GLY A 90 -0.23 -9.08 4.33
CA GLY A 90 -1.56 -9.46 4.80
C GLY A 90 -2.12 -8.56 5.89
N VAL A 91 -1.34 -8.34 6.97
CA VAL A 91 -1.81 -7.54 8.11
C VAL A 91 -2.02 -6.08 7.73
N LEU A 92 -1.12 -5.47 6.95
CA LEU A 92 -1.23 -4.06 6.57
C LEU A 92 -2.28 -3.82 5.49
N MET A 93 -2.49 -4.80 4.61
CA MET A 93 -3.57 -4.72 3.63
C MET A 93 -4.94 -4.71 4.30
N ILE A 94 -5.11 -5.38 5.46
CA ILE A 94 -6.36 -5.43 6.23
C ILE A 94 -6.46 -4.28 7.26
N ASN A 95 -5.40 -4.00 8.01
CA ASN A 95 -5.32 -2.92 8.99
C ASN A 95 -3.98 -2.17 8.86
N PRO A 96 -3.95 -1.02 8.16
CA PRO A 96 -2.73 -0.28 7.90
C PRO A 96 -2.29 0.63 9.04
N ASP A 97 -3.13 0.88 10.05
CA ASP A 97 -2.86 1.85 11.12
C ASP A 97 -2.03 1.21 12.25
N ILE A 98 -0.97 0.50 11.86
CA ILE A 98 -0.03 -0.19 12.76
C ILE A 98 1.40 0.24 12.38
N THR A 99 1.85 1.36 12.93
CA THR A 99 3.17 1.96 12.64
C THR A 99 4.34 0.97 12.79
N THR A 100 4.25 0.04 13.76
CA THR A 100 5.30 -0.97 13.98
C THR A 100 5.50 -1.87 12.76
N PHE A 101 4.42 -2.25 12.07
CA PHE A 101 4.52 -3.10 10.88
C PHE A 101 5.11 -2.35 9.68
N TRP A 102 4.78 -1.07 9.51
CA TRP A 102 5.47 -0.23 8.52
C TRP A 102 6.97 -0.11 8.82
N ASN A 103 7.36 0.08 10.08
CA ASN A 103 8.78 0.11 10.46
C ASN A 103 9.50 -1.20 10.11
N MET A 104 8.87 -2.36 10.34
CA MET A 104 9.43 -3.64 9.92
C MET A 104 9.60 -3.74 8.39
N ARG A 105 8.70 -3.13 7.59
CA ARG A 105 8.88 -3.03 6.13
C ARG A 105 10.03 -2.10 5.75
N LYS A 106 10.23 -0.99 6.47
CA LYS A 106 11.41 -0.12 6.29
C LYS A 106 12.71 -0.90 6.55
N ASP A 107 12.73 -1.77 7.55
CA ASP A 107 13.89 -2.64 7.83
C ASP A 107 14.17 -3.59 6.65
N LEU A 108 13.13 -4.21 6.07
CA LEU A 108 13.26 -5.03 4.86
C LEU A 108 13.82 -4.25 3.66
N ILE A 109 13.39 -2.99 3.49
CA ILE A 109 13.91 -2.09 2.44
C ILE A 109 15.36 -1.69 2.73
N ASN A 110 15.72 -1.49 4.00
CA ASN A 110 17.09 -1.12 4.38
C ASN A 110 18.08 -2.27 4.22
N CYS A 111 17.66 -3.53 4.43
CA CYS A 111 18.50 -4.70 4.19
C CYS A 111 18.44 -5.24 2.75
N GLY A 112 17.77 -4.53 1.83
CA GLY A 112 17.71 -4.87 0.41
C GLY A 112 16.85 -6.10 0.09
N LYS A 113 15.91 -6.45 0.97
CA LYS A 113 15.02 -7.62 0.83
C LYS A 113 13.62 -7.26 0.34
N LEU A 114 13.33 -5.98 0.19
CA LEU A 114 12.09 -5.45 -0.33
C LEU A 114 12.39 -4.30 -1.29
N ASP A 115 11.87 -4.40 -2.51
CA ASP A 115 12.01 -3.36 -3.53
C ASP A 115 11.18 -2.11 -3.16
N PRO A 116 11.80 -0.90 -3.11
CA PRO A 116 11.09 0.34 -2.86
C PRO A 116 9.97 0.66 -3.87
N HIS A 117 10.12 0.29 -5.14
CA HIS A 117 9.08 0.56 -6.15
C HIS A 117 7.85 -0.32 -5.95
N PHE A 118 8.07 -1.62 -5.72
CA PHE A 118 7.02 -2.53 -5.25
C PHE A 118 6.34 -2.00 -3.98
N GLU A 119 7.11 -1.47 -3.02
CA GLU A 119 6.53 -0.93 -1.79
C GLU A 119 5.61 0.28 -2.02
N LEU A 120 5.97 1.18 -2.93
CA LEU A 120 5.09 2.28 -3.32
C LEU A 120 3.82 1.78 -3.98
N HIS A 121 3.91 0.74 -4.82
CA HIS A 121 2.72 0.13 -5.40
C HIS A 121 1.82 -0.48 -4.30
N PHE A 122 2.40 -1.28 -3.38
CA PHE A 122 1.67 -1.84 -2.26
C PHE A 122 0.99 -0.77 -1.39
N ALA A 123 1.70 0.31 -1.04
CA ALA A 123 1.11 1.40 -0.25
C ALA A 123 -0.05 2.10 -0.99
N ALA A 124 0.00 2.20 -2.33
CA ALA A 124 -1.10 2.75 -3.13
C ALA A 124 -2.33 1.84 -3.09
N LEU A 125 -2.14 0.51 -3.18
CA LEU A 125 -3.21 -0.47 -3.02
C LEU A 125 -3.88 -0.36 -1.65
N VAL A 126 -3.10 -0.18 -0.59
CA VAL A 126 -3.63 0.05 0.77
C VAL A 126 -4.46 1.33 0.83
N LEU A 127 -3.99 2.43 0.23
CA LEU A 127 -4.74 3.70 0.17
C LEU A 127 -6.04 3.60 -0.63
N SER A 128 -6.09 2.74 -1.67
CA SER A 128 -7.33 2.52 -2.43
C SER A 128 -8.49 2.01 -1.55
N ARG A 129 -8.18 1.30 -0.46
CA ARG A 129 -9.15 0.79 0.52
C ARG A 129 -9.26 1.66 1.77
N LYS A 130 -8.14 2.22 2.24
CA LYS A 130 -8.04 3.04 3.46
C LYS A 130 -7.46 4.42 3.13
N PRO A 131 -8.21 5.27 2.41
CA PRO A 131 -7.69 6.52 1.83
C PRO A 131 -7.23 7.56 2.86
N LYS A 132 -7.68 7.44 4.13
CA LYS A 132 -7.32 8.36 5.23
C LYS A 132 -6.16 7.89 6.11
N SER A 133 -5.55 6.73 5.85
CA SER A 133 -4.53 6.19 6.76
C SER A 133 -3.27 7.07 6.78
N SER A 134 -3.06 7.79 7.89
CA SER A 134 -1.94 8.72 8.07
C SER A 134 -0.59 7.99 8.13
N ASP A 135 -0.57 6.78 8.70
CA ASP A 135 0.60 5.89 8.72
C ASP A 135 1.06 5.55 7.31
N VAL A 136 0.13 5.27 6.38
CA VAL A 136 0.47 4.93 4.99
C VAL A 136 1.10 6.11 4.28
N TYR A 137 0.57 7.33 4.42
CA TYR A 137 1.20 8.52 3.83
C TYR A 137 2.57 8.80 4.44
N THR A 138 2.72 8.63 5.75
CA THR A 138 4.00 8.81 6.44
C THR A 138 5.04 7.82 5.95
N HIS A 139 4.66 6.55 5.79
CA HIS A 139 5.51 5.51 5.23
C HIS A 139 5.84 5.78 3.76
N ARG A 140 4.86 6.17 2.96
CA ARG A 140 5.03 6.50 1.54
C ARG A 140 6.03 7.65 1.34
N LYS A 141 5.95 8.71 2.13
CA LYS A 141 6.95 9.81 2.15
C LYS A 141 8.35 9.30 2.46
N TRP A 142 8.50 8.37 3.40
CA TRP A 142 9.79 7.76 3.74
C TRP A 142 10.37 6.98 2.55
N VAL A 143 9.56 6.15 1.90
CA VAL A 143 9.99 5.36 0.71
C VAL A 143 10.36 6.28 -0.45
N LEU A 144 9.50 7.26 -0.77
CA LEU A 144 9.76 8.26 -1.81
C LEU A 144 11.05 9.03 -1.54
N SER A 145 11.27 9.48 -0.31
CA SER A 145 12.49 10.20 0.07
C SER A 145 13.74 9.36 -0.17
N LYS A 146 13.65 8.03 -0.04
CA LYS A 146 14.76 7.12 -0.32
C LYS A 146 15.03 7.01 -1.83
N ILE A 147 13.99 6.88 -2.65
CA ILE A 147 14.11 6.77 -4.12
C ILE A 147 14.57 8.10 -4.73
N LEU A 148 13.96 9.21 -4.33
CA LEU A 148 14.22 10.55 -4.89
C LEU A 148 15.65 11.05 -4.64
N ARG A 149 16.36 10.52 -3.64
CA ARG A 149 17.78 10.83 -3.40
C ARG A 149 18.71 10.26 -4.48
N GLY A 150 18.31 9.19 -5.16
CA GLY A 150 19.11 8.52 -6.19
C GLY A 150 18.62 8.74 -7.62
N TYR A 151 17.51 9.44 -7.82
CA TYR A 151 16.86 9.61 -9.13
C TYR A 151 17.12 10.98 -9.75
N ASN A 152 17.56 11.00 -11.00
CA ASN A 152 17.76 12.22 -11.78
C ASN A 152 16.45 12.76 -12.36
N ASP A 153 15.55 11.90 -12.85
CA ASP A 153 14.23 12.29 -13.36
C ASP A 153 13.14 11.93 -12.36
N LYS A 154 12.77 12.91 -11.52
CA LYS A 154 11.78 12.75 -10.45
C LYS A 154 10.34 12.86 -10.96
N ILE A 155 10.12 13.28 -12.21
CA ILE A 155 8.82 13.76 -12.69
C ILE A 155 7.82 12.61 -12.83
N GLU A 156 8.22 11.49 -13.43
CA GLU A 156 7.34 10.34 -13.60
C GLU A 156 6.87 9.79 -12.24
N LEU A 157 7.80 9.68 -11.28
CA LEU A 157 7.49 9.22 -9.93
C LEU A 157 6.50 10.18 -9.24
N LEU A 158 6.74 11.49 -9.31
CA LEU A 158 5.86 12.49 -8.72
C LEU A 158 4.51 12.58 -9.44
N ALA A 159 4.46 12.35 -10.75
CA ALA A 159 3.21 12.27 -11.51
C ALA A 159 2.36 11.07 -11.06
N ASN A 160 2.99 9.92 -10.82
CA ASN A 160 2.31 8.77 -10.23
C ASN A 160 1.79 9.08 -8.80
N GLU A 161 2.53 9.86 -8.01
CA GLU A 161 2.05 10.33 -6.70
C GLU A 161 0.80 11.22 -6.79
N MET A 162 0.72 12.06 -7.82
CA MET A 162 -0.49 12.87 -8.08
C MET A 162 -1.71 11.99 -8.33
N ASN A 163 -1.56 10.93 -9.12
CA ASN A 163 -2.64 9.96 -9.38
C ASN A 163 -3.06 9.22 -8.10
N VAL A 164 -2.12 8.84 -7.23
CA VAL A 164 -2.46 8.19 -5.94
C VAL A 164 -3.23 9.14 -5.03
N CYS A 165 -2.85 10.42 -4.99
CA CYS A 165 -3.58 11.43 -4.21
C CYS A 165 -4.99 11.66 -4.76
N GLU A 166 -5.15 11.70 -6.09
CA GLU A 166 -6.46 11.81 -6.75
C GLU A 166 -7.37 10.64 -6.38
N VAL A 167 -6.91 9.40 -6.57
CA VAL A 167 -7.69 8.20 -6.21
C VAL A 167 -8.12 8.22 -4.73
N ALA A 168 -7.24 8.66 -3.83
CA ALA A 168 -7.56 8.75 -2.41
C ALA A 168 -8.50 9.92 -2.05
N ALA A 169 -8.45 11.03 -2.80
CA ALA A 169 -9.34 12.18 -2.62
C ALA A 169 -10.75 11.90 -3.17
N ASP A 170 -10.86 11.22 -4.31
CA ASP A 170 -12.15 10.84 -4.89
C ASP A 170 -12.90 9.81 -4.03
N ARG A 171 -12.15 8.94 -3.32
CA ARG A 171 -12.73 7.94 -2.40
C ARG A 171 -13.13 8.48 -1.04
N TYR A 172 -12.67 9.68 -0.65
CA TYR A 172 -13.02 10.28 0.63
C TYR A 172 -13.03 11.80 0.56
N SER A 173 -14.21 12.41 0.74
CA SER A 173 -14.35 13.86 0.75
C SER A 173 -13.48 14.50 1.84
N ASN A 174 -12.91 15.67 1.55
CA ASN A 174 -12.04 16.41 2.47
C ASN A 174 -10.84 15.60 3.01
N ASN A 175 -10.23 14.76 2.16
CA ASN A 175 -9.06 13.97 2.53
C ASN A 175 -7.80 14.84 2.74
N TYR A 176 -7.67 15.45 3.92
CA TYR A 176 -6.54 16.29 4.31
C TYR A 176 -5.18 15.60 4.13
N HIS A 177 -5.10 14.29 4.37
CA HIS A 177 -3.86 13.54 4.23
C HIS A 177 -3.42 13.43 2.77
N ALA A 178 -4.34 13.16 1.84
CA ALA A 178 -4.06 13.15 0.41
C ALA A 178 -3.54 14.51 -0.07
N TRP A 179 -4.22 15.60 0.28
CA TRP A 179 -3.82 16.96 -0.12
C TRP A 179 -2.48 17.39 0.49
N THR A 180 -2.24 17.07 1.76
CA THR A 180 -0.97 17.37 2.42
C THR A 180 0.18 16.55 1.83
N HIS A 181 -0.08 15.31 1.40
CA HIS A 181 0.89 14.49 0.68
C HIS A 181 1.17 15.03 -0.71
N ARG A 182 0.14 15.46 -1.43
CA ARG A 182 0.23 16.11 -2.74
C ARG A 182 1.11 17.37 -2.69
N LEU A 183 0.85 18.26 -1.73
CA LEU A 183 1.67 19.44 -1.48
C LEU A 183 3.13 19.08 -1.15
N TRP A 184 3.34 18.05 -0.32
CA TRP A 184 4.68 17.57 -0.01
C TRP A 184 5.42 17.10 -1.26
N CYS A 185 4.74 16.41 -2.19
CA CYS A 185 5.31 15.94 -3.45
C CYS A 185 5.78 17.11 -4.34
N LEU A 186 4.97 18.18 -4.43
CA LEU A 186 5.34 19.40 -5.17
C LEU A 186 6.61 20.07 -4.60
N ASN A 187 6.87 19.89 -3.31
CA ASN A 187 8.03 20.43 -2.61
C ASN A 187 9.30 19.56 -2.69
N GLN A 188 9.29 18.41 -3.38
CA GLN A 188 10.45 17.48 -3.43
C GLN A 188 11.62 17.92 -4.34
N GLY A 189 11.67 19.21 -4.71
CA GLY A 189 12.78 19.80 -5.44
C GLY A 189 13.01 19.14 -6.80
N ILE A 190 12.18 19.49 -7.78
CA ILE A 190 12.47 19.21 -9.20
C ILE A 190 13.48 20.27 -9.65
N ALA A 191 14.59 19.85 -10.27
CA ALA A 191 15.60 20.78 -10.78
C ALA A 191 14.97 21.77 -11.80
N LEU A 192 15.50 22.98 -11.87
CA LEU A 192 15.03 24.02 -12.79
C LEU A 192 15.30 23.60 -14.24
N GLN A 193 14.30 22.97 -14.85
CA GLN A 193 14.28 22.59 -16.26
C GLN A 193 12.87 22.88 -16.79
N SER A 194 12.72 23.06 -18.09
CA SER A 194 11.43 23.24 -18.78
C SER A 194 10.36 22.21 -18.35
N LYS A 195 10.77 20.98 -18.09
CA LYS A 195 9.90 19.91 -17.60
C LYS A 195 9.21 20.22 -16.25
N ARG A 196 9.86 20.97 -15.35
CA ARG A 196 9.28 21.37 -14.05
C ARG A 196 8.11 22.32 -14.22
N LEU A 197 8.26 23.33 -15.08
CA LEU A 197 7.19 24.28 -15.37
C LEU A 197 5.99 23.55 -15.98
N HIS A 198 6.24 22.65 -16.93
CA HIS A 198 5.19 21.83 -17.53
C HIS A 198 4.45 21.00 -16.48
N PHE A 199 5.17 20.33 -15.58
CA PHE A 199 4.58 19.56 -14.49
C PHE A 199 3.68 20.42 -13.58
N PHE A 200 4.12 21.62 -13.18
CA PHE A 200 3.29 22.50 -12.36
C PHE A 200 2.08 23.08 -13.09
N LEU A 201 2.20 23.38 -14.39
CA LEU A 201 1.08 23.83 -15.19
C LEU A 201 0.03 22.72 -15.37
N GLN A 202 0.48 21.48 -15.59
CA GLN A 202 -0.40 20.31 -15.64
C GLN A 202 -1.13 20.13 -14.31
N GLU A 203 -0.40 20.23 -13.19
CA GLU A 203 -0.95 20.11 -11.86
C GLU A 203 -1.98 21.20 -11.53
N LEU A 204 -1.69 22.44 -11.93
CA LEU A 204 -2.61 23.57 -11.76
C LEU A 204 -3.90 23.36 -12.55
N SER A 205 -3.78 22.96 -13.82
CA SER A 205 -4.93 22.69 -14.69
C SER A 205 -5.79 21.53 -14.16
N TRP A 206 -5.14 20.47 -13.67
CA TRP A 206 -5.83 19.36 -13.01
C TRP A 206 -6.56 19.83 -11.75
N SER A 207 -5.89 20.61 -10.89
CA SER A 207 -6.46 21.10 -9.63
C SER A 207 -7.70 21.96 -9.88
N GLN A 208 -7.66 22.85 -10.88
CA GLN A 208 -8.82 23.64 -11.30
C GLN A 208 -9.98 22.75 -11.74
N SER A 209 -9.70 21.74 -12.57
CA SER A 209 -10.70 20.79 -13.06
C SER A 209 -11.29 19.91 -11.95
N TRP A 210 -10.49 19.55 -10.95
CA TRP A 210 -10.96 18.79 -9.80
C TRP A 210 -11.87 19.62 -8.90
N ILE A 211 -11.48 20.88 -8.60
CA ILE A 211 -12.28 21.81 -7.80
C ILE A 211 -13.64 22.03 -8.43
N LEU A 212 -13.71 22.33 -9.74
CA LEU A 212 -14.97 22.54 -10.46
C LEU A 212 -15.94 21.34 -10.43
N ARG A 213 -15.44 20.13 -10.18
CA ARG A 213 -16.25 18.90 -10.11
C ARG A 213 -16.71 18.56 -8.68
N HIS A 214 -16.03 19.06 -7.65
CA HIS A 214 -16.18 18.59 -6.27
C HIS A 214 -16.48 19.71 -5.25
N VAL A 215 -16.35 20.99 -5.64
CA VAL A 215 -16.61 22.18 -4.81
C VAL A 215 -17.57 23.09 -5.57
#